data_AF-A0A8C5RHI5-F1
#
_entry.id   AF-A0A8C5RHI5-F1
#
_cell.length_a   1.000
_cell.length_b   1.000
_cell.length_c   1.000
_cell.angle_alpha   90.00
_cell.angle_beta   90.00
_cell.angle_gamma   90.00
#
_symmetry.space_group_name_H-M   'P 1'
#
loop_
_entity.id
_entity.type
_entity.pdbx_description
1 polymer ?
#
loop_
_entity_poly.entity_id
_entity_poly.type
_entity_poly.pdbx_seq_one_letter_code
_entity_poly.pdbx_strand_id
1 'polypeptide(L)'
;TYPVLVAEVVKFYFPKMVEMHNYAPANSTQQKLSNWGHLNRKVLSKLNFSIPEDIVRKIAQCTPGVVELVLIPLRQKIEEKQKQAKMSTNGATLTLPVSCSSSSSGSDSDRGMTEPFSTCRGLKGQTGYPVPLQMDANLRLHLAEREQALLASQETIQILQMKIRRLEHLLHLKNVRIDDLSRRLQQADPKRK
;
A
#
# COMPACT_ATOMS: atom_id res chain seq x y z
N THR A 1 -6.71 -0.01 11.61
CA THR A 1 -7.37 0.46 10.37
C THR A 1 -6.77 -0.12 9.10
N TYR A 2 -5.47 0.04 8.83
CA TYR A 2 -4.84 -0.46 7.58
C TYR A 2 -5.19 -1.89 7.12
N PRO A 3 -5.18 -2.95 7.95
CA PRO A 3 -5.37 -4.31 7.44
C PRO A 3 -6.76 -4.54 6.81
N VAL A 4 -7.80 -3.86 7.29
CA VAL A 4 -9.15 -3.94 6.72
C VAL A 4 -9.20 -3.24 5.36
N LEU A 5 -8.61 -2.04 5.26
CA LEU A 5 -8.54 -1.30 3.99
C LEU A 5 -7.73 -2.06 2.93
N VAL A 6 -6.60 -2.68 3.31
CA VAL A 6 -5.84 -3.51 2.37
C VAL A 6 -6.66 -4.72 1.91
N ALA A 7 -7.43 -5.34 2.81
CA ALA A 7 -8.34 -6.41 2.44
C ALA A 7 -9.42 -5.94 1.45
N GLU A 8 -10.00 -4.75 1.63
CA GLU A 8 -10.97 -4.14 0.71
C GLU A 8 -10.38 -3.90 -0.68
N VAL A 9 -9.17 -3.34 -0.76
CA VAL A 9 -8.48 -3.12 -2.04
C VAL A 9 -8.30 -4.46 -2.78
N VAL A 10 -7.85 -5.51 -2.09
CA VAL A 10 -7.67 -6.82 -2.73
C VAL A 10 -9.02 -7.45 -3.09
N LYS A 11 -10.06 -7.26 -2.26
CA LYS A 11 -11.43 -7.73 -2.53
C LYS A 11 -11.99 -7.12 -3.81
N PHE A 12 -11.73 -5.82 -4.05
CA PHE A 12 -12.18 -5.13 -5.25
C PHE A 12 -11.71 -5.80 -6.53
N TYR A 13 -10.43 -6.20 -6.59
CA TYR A 13 -9.88 -6.88 -7.78
C TYR A 13 -10.12 -8.40 -7.79
N PHE A 14 -10.13 -9.04 -6.62
CA PHE A 14 -10.28 -10.49 -6.48
C PHE A 14 -11.34 -10.84 -5.42
N PRO A 15 -12.64 -10.72 -5.74
CA PRO A 15 -13.71 -10.86 -4.75
C PRO A 15 -13.76 -12.25 -4.11
N LYS A 16 -13.31 -13.30 -4.80
CA LYS A 16 -13.29 -14.67 -4.25
C LYS A 16 -12.10 -14.94 -3.31
N MET A 17 -11.12 -14.05 -3.25
CA MET A 17 -9.91 -14.26 -2.44
C MET A 17 -10.05 -13.74 -1.01
N VAL A 18 -10.93 -12.77 -0.79
CA VAL A 18 -11.07 -12.08 0.49
C VAL A 18 -12.47 -12.27 1.04
N GLU A 19 -12.53 -12.69 2.30
CA GLU A 19 -13.76 -12.80 3.08
C GLU A 19 -13.78 -11.70 4.13
N MET A 20 -14.59 -10.66 3.91
CA MET A 20 -14.59 -9.46 4.76
C MET A 20 -15.03 -9.72 6.20
N HIS A 21 -15.85 -10.75 6.44
CA HIS A 21 -16.30 -11.12 7.78
C HIS A 21 -15.14 -11.57 8.70
N ASN A 22 -14.00 -11.96 8.14
CA ASN A 22 -12.81 -12.35 8.89
C ASN A 22 -11.97 -11.15 9.39
N TYR A 23 -12.33 -9.92 9.01
CA TYR A 23 -11.55 -8.72 9.32
C TYR A 23 -12.41 -7.70 10.07
N ALA A 24 -12.33 -7.73 11.40
CA ALA A 24 -12.99 -6.72 12.24
C ALA A 24 -12.13 -5.44 12.30
N PRO A 25 -12.73 -4.24 12.12
CA PRO A 25 -12.06 -2.97 12.42
C PRO A 25 -11.59 -2.96 13.87
N ALA A 26 -10.32 -2.63 14.09
CA ALA A 26 -9.74 -2.63 15.42
C ALA A 26 -8.67 -1.56 15.59
N ASN A 27 -8.65 -1.01 16.82
CA ASN A 27 -7.62 -0.07 17.29
C ASN A 27 -6.51 -0.78 18.08
N SER A 28 -6.79 -1.95 18.65
CA SER A 28 -5.80 -2.77 19.37
C SER A 28 -4.67 -3.26 18.45
N THR A 29 -3.42 -3.10 18.90
CA THR A 29 -2.24 -3.60 18.18
C THR A 29 -2.28 -5.11 17.99
N GLN A 30 -2.70 -5.86 19.01
CA GLN A 30 -2.78 -7.32 18.92
C GLN A 30 -3.82 -7.77 17.88
N GLN A 31 -4.98 -7.10 17.83
CA GLN A 31 -5.99 -7.39 16.82
C GLN A 31 -5.53 -7.00 15.41
N LYS A 32 -4.82 -5.87 15.28
CA LYS A 32 -4.18 -5.48 14.01
C LYS A 32 -3.20 -6.56 13.53
N LEU A 33 -2.37 -7.11 14.42
CA LEU A 33 -1.43 -8.20 14.10
C LEU A 33 -2.15 -9.48 13.65
N SER A 34 -3.22 -9.86 14.36
CA SER A 34 -4.04 -11.02 13.99
C SER A 34 -4.65 -10.85 12.60
N ASN A 35 -5.28 -9.69 12.34
CA ASN A 35 -5.86 -9.38 11.03
C ASN A 35 -4.80 -9.42 9.91
N TRP A 36 -3.61 -8.85 10.15
CA TRP A 36 -2.51 -8.90 9.18
C TRP A 36 -1.97 -10.31 8.95
N GLY A 37 -1.81 -11.12 10.01
CA GLY A 37 -1.39 -12.51 9.90
C GLY A 37 -2.38 -13.34 9.08
N HIS A 38 -3.68 -13.12 9.28
CA HIS A 38 -4.73 -13.77 8.50
C HIS A 38 -4.69 -13.33 7.03
N LEU A 39 -4.59 -12.03 6.77
CA LEU A 39 -4.48 -11.47 5.41
C LEU A 39 -3.27 -12.04 4.67
N ASN A 40 -2.11 -12.07 5.34
CA ASN A 40 -0.86 -12.58 4.77
C ASN A 40 -1.00 -14.05 4.36
N ARG A 41 -1.56 -14.88 5.26
CA ARG A 41 -1.69 -16.33 5.01
C ARG A 41 -2.78 -16.67 4.01
N LYS A 42 -3.92 -15.99 4.01
CA LYS A 42 -5.11 -16.39 3.21
C LYS A 42 -5.23 -15.66 1.87
N VAL A 43 -4.71 -14.44 1.79
CA VAL A 43 -4.93 -13.55 0.64
C VAL A 43 -3.62 -13.30 -0.09
N LEU A 44 -2.58 -12.84 0.61
CA LEU A 44 -1.31 -12.47 -0.02
C LEU A 44 -0.55 -13.69 -0.57
N SER A 45 -0.60 -14.82 0.14
CA SER A 45 -0.06 -16.09 -0.32
C SER A 45 -0.58 -16.51 -1.70
N LYS A 46 -1.86 -16.25 -2.00
CA LYS A 46 -2.49 -16.54 -3.31
C LYS A 46 -2.01 -15.61 -4.43
N LEU A 47 -1.37 -14.50 -4.09
CA LEU A 47 -0.70 -13.57 -4.99
C LEU A 47 0.81 -13.85 -5.09
N ASN A 48 1.31 -14.96 -4.51
CA ASN A 48 2.74 -15.25 -4.37
C ASN A 48 3.51 -14.12 -3.67
N PHE A 49 2.86 -13.51 -2.67
CA PHE A 49 3.41 -12.41 -1.89
C PHE A 49 3.34 -12.73 -0.40
N SER A 50 4.42 -12.47 0.32
CA SER A 50 4.51 -12.75 1.75
C SER A 50 5.19 -11.58 2.46
N ILE A 51 4.57 -11.13 3.54
CA ILE A 51 5.11 -10.05 4.38
C ILE A 51 5.81 -10.66 5.60
N PRO A 52 7.09 -10.33 5.86
CA PRO A 52 7.78 -10.72 7.08
C PRO A 52 7.08 -10.23 8.35
N GLU A 53 7.16 -11.00 9.44
CA GLU A 53 6.42 -10.71 10.68
C GLU A 53 6.92 -9.42 11.37
N ASP A 54 8.20 -9.11 11.26
CA ASP A 54 8.79 -7.86 11.75
C ASP A 54 8.23 -6.63 11.03
N ILE A 55 7.99 -6.72 9.73
CA ILE A 55 7.34 -5.68 8.94
C ILE A 55 5.87 -5.55 9.35
N VAL A 56 5.16 -6.67 9.53
CA VAL A 56 3.78 -6.66 10.06
C VAL A 56 3.70 -5.97 11.43
N ARG A 57 4.67 -6.21 12.32
CA ARG A 57 4.75 -5.54 13.62
C ARG A 57 4.95 -4.03 13.50
N LYS A 58 5.89 -3.59 12.65
CA LYS A 58 6.10 -2.15 12.37
C LYS A 58 4.86 -1.48 11.78
N ILE A 59 4.16 -2.15 10.86
CA ILE A 59 2.88 -1.65 10.31
C ILE A 59 1.80 -1.55 11.39
N ALA A 60 1.69 -2.56 12.26
CA ALA A 60 0.72 -2.53 13.36
C ALA A 60 0.99 -1.39 14.36
N GLN A 61 2.26 -1.01 14.53
CA GLN A 61 2.72 0.14 15.33
C GLN A 61 2.57 1.49 14.61
N CYS A 62 2.03 1.51 13.38
CA CYS A 62 1.87 2.71 12.56
C CYS A 62 3.22 3.42 12.29
N THR A 63 4.31 2.67 12.13
CA THR A 63 5.60 3.26 11.74
C THR A 63 5.48 3.91 10.36
N PRO A 64 5.74 5.22 10.21
CA PRO A 64 5.62 5.92 8.94
C PRO A 64 6.57 5.32 7.90
N GLY A 65 6.14 5.23 6.64
CA GLY A 65 6.95 4.71 5.54
C GLY A 65 6.98 3.19 5.40
N VAL A 66 6.56 2.43 6.42
CA VAL A 66 6.64 0.96 6.39
C VAL A 66 5.48 0.31 5.63
N VAL A 67 4.28 0.90 5.68
CA VAL A 67 3.11 0.33 4.99
C VAL A 67 3.25 0.44 3.47
N GLU A 68 3.94 1.48 3.01
CA GLU A 68 4.31 1.74 1.63
C GLU A 68 5.21 0.63 1.06
N LEU A 69 6.09 0.06 1.90
CA LEU A 69 6.92 -1.10 1.53
C LEU A 69 6.10 -2.33 1.15
N VAL A 70 4.85 -2.40 1.61
CA VAL A 70 3.92 -3.49 1.30
C VAL A 70 2.98 -3.10 0.16
N LEU A 71 2.44 -1.89 0.18
CA LEU A 71 1.40 -1.46 -0.76
C LEU A 71 1.91 -1.30 -2.20
N ILE A 72 3.13 -0.80 -2.39
CA ILE A 72 3.72 -0.62 -3.73
C ILE A 72 3.90 -1.99 -4.41
N PRO A 73 4.59 -2.97 -3.78
CA PRO A 73 4.62 -4.35 -4.26
C PRO A 73 3.26 -4.99 -4.52
N LEU A 74 2.33 -4.82 -3.58
CA LEU A 74 1.02 -5.41 -3.66
C LEU A 74 0.28 -4.95 -4.92
N ARG A 75 0.37 -3.66 -5.24
CA ARG A 75 -0.21 -3.10 -6.46
C ARG A 75 0.34 -3.79 -7.72
N GLN A 76 1.66 -3.97 -7.82
CA GLN A 76 2.28 -4.65 -8.96
C GLN A 76 1.78 -6.09 -9.10
N LYS A 77 1.70 -6.83 -7.97
CA LYS A 77 1.19 -8.21 -7.95
C LYS A 77 -0.27 -8.32 -8.37
N ILE A 78 -1.10 -7.35 -7.97
CA ILE A 78 -2.50 -7.27 -8.40
C ILE A 78 -2.60 -7.05 -9.92
N GLU A 79 -1.80 -6.14 -10.47
CA GLU A 79 -1.79 -5.85 -11.92
C GLU A 79 -1.29 -7.05 -12.74
N GLU A 80 -0.24 -7.74 -12.29
CA GLU A 80 0.28 -8.98 -12.91
C GLU A 80 -0.79 -10.08 -12.98
N LYS A 81 -1.46 -10.35 -11.85
CA LYS A 81 -2.53 -11.36 -11.77
C LYS A 81 -3.73 -11.01 -12.67
N GLN A 82 -4.07 -9.73 -12.79
CA GLN A 82 -5.14 -9.30 -13.70
C GLN A 82 -4.78 -9.52 -15.17
N LYS A 83 -3.52 -9.28 -15.57
CA LYS A 83 -3.05 -9.56 -16.93
C LYS A 83 -3.11 -11.06 -17.25
N GLN A 84 -2.69 -11.92 -16.33
CA GLN A 84 -2.77 -13.38 -16.48
C GLN A 84 -4.22 -13.86 -16.63
N ALA A 85 -5.15 -13.30 -15.85
CA ALA A 85 -6.57 -13.64 -15.97
C ALA A 85 -7.16 -13.24 -17.33
N LYS A 86 -6.76 -12.09 -17.89
CA LYS A 86 -7.20 -11.64 -19.22
C LYS A 86 -6.64 -12.51 -20.35
N MET A 87 -5.39 -12.95 -20.25
CA MET A 87 -4.77 -13.85 -21.23
C MET A 87 -5.42 -15.24 -21.24
N SER A 88 -5.84 -15.75 -20.08
CA SER A 88 -6.49 -17.06 -19.97
C SER A 88 -7.94 -17.08 -20.49
N THR A 89 -8.63 -15.92 -20.57
CA THR A 89 -10.02 -15.81 -21.04
C THR A 89 -10.14 -15.72 -22.57
N ASN A 90 -9.08 -15.34 -23.28
CA ASN A 90 -9.12 -15.20 -24.75
C ASN A 90 -8.98 -16.54 -25.53
N GLY A 91 -8.97 -17.69 -24.83
CA GLY A 91 -8.80 -19.02 -25.43
C GLY A 91 -10.04 -19.92 -25.45
N ALA A 92 -11.21 -19.47 -24.97
CA ALA A 92 -12.40 -20.31 -24.90
C ALA A 92 -13.50 -19.83 -25.85
N THR A 93 -13.39 -20.24 -27.11
CA THR A 93 -14.46 -20.17 -28.11
C THR A 93 -15.57 -21.18 -27.75
N LEU A 94 -16.81 -20.67 -27.68
CA LEU A 94 -18.10 -21.32 -27.92
C LEU A 94 -18.22 -22.83 -27.68
N THR A 95 -18.99 -23.23 -26.66
CA THR A 95 -20.08 -24.23 -26.79
C THR A 95 -20.85 -24.35 -25.46
N LEU A 96 -22.16 -24.08 -25.49
CA LEU A 96 -23.14 -24.70 -24.59
C LEU A 96 -23.53 -26.05 -25.23
N PRO A 97 -23.85 -27.11 -24.46
CA PRO A 97 -25.25 -27.30 -24.09
C PRO A 97 -25.52 -27.93 -22.70
N VAL A 98 -26.66 -27.51 -22.13
CA VAL A 98 -27.74 -28.30 -21.50
C VAL A 98 -27.43 -29.35 -20.41
N SER A 99 -28.11 -29.11 -19.27
CA SER A 99 -28.54 -29.96 -18.16
C SER A 99 -28.62 -31.49 -18.35
N CYS A 100 -28.26 -32.26 -17.31
CA CYS A 100 -29.21 -33.14 -16.60
C CYS A 100 -28.63 -33.72 -15.29
N SER A 101 -29.53 -33.86 -14.33
CA SER A 101 -29.46 -34.45 -13.00
C SER A 101 -29.43 -35.98 -12.99
N SER A 102 -28.79 -36.60 -12.00
CA SER A 102 -29.38 -37.67 -11.16
C SER A 102 -28.36 -38.27 -10.16
N SER A 103 -28.95 -38.87 -9.13
CA SER A 103 -28.47 -39.27 -7.80
C SER A 103 -28.04 -40.74 -7.67
N SER A 104 -27.61 -41.10 -6.44
CA SER A 104 -27.57 -42.44 -5.78
C SER A 104 -26.26 -43.25 -5.93
N SER A 105 -25.79 -44.12 -5.02
CA SER A 105 -25.91 -44.41 -3.56
C SER A 105 -25.19 -45.76 -3.30
N GLY A 106 -24.59 -45.98 -2.11
CA GLY A 106 -24.19 -47.30 -1.55
C GLY A 106 -22.66 -47.51 -1.41
N SER A 107 -22.03 -47.58 -0.22
CA SER A 107 -21.94 -48.68 0.79
C SER A 107 -21.19 -49.93 0.26
N ASP A 108 -20.27 -50.66 0.90
CA ASP A 108 -19.88 -50.87 2.31
C ASP A 108 -18.52 -51.67 2.42
N SER A 109 -17.81 -51.46 3.55
CA SER A 109 -16.80 -52.19 4.36
C SER A 109 -15.99 -53.46 3.93
N ASP A 110 -14.67 -53.51 4.26
CA ASP A 110 -14.03 -54.21 5.42
C ASP A 110 -12.64 -54.89 5.18
N ARG A 111 -11.78 -54.85 6.22
CA ARG A 111 -10.52 -55.60 6.55
C ARG A 111 -9.28 -55.44 5.65
N GLY A 112 -8.06 -55.14 6.12
CA GLY A 112 -7.42 -55.16 7.44
C GLY A 112 -6.22 -56.12 7.46
N MET A 113 -4.98 -55.62 7.59
CA MET A 113 -3.92 -56.07 8.55
C MET A 113 -2.45 -55.71 8.16
N THR A 114 -1.74 -55.23 9.19
CA THR A 114 -0.31 -55.39 9.55
C THR A 114 0.81 -54.60 8.84
N GLU A 115 1.28 -53.59 9.59
CA GLU A 115 2.64 -52.99 9.71
C GLU A 115 3.77 -54.03 9.94
N PRO A 116 5.05 -53.68 9.68
CA PRO A 116 5.91 -53.12 10.74
C PRO A 116 6.91 -52.01 10.33
N PHE A 117 6.88 -50.90 11.07
CA PHE A 117 7.99 -50.22 11.76
C PHE A 117 9.37 -50.09 11.07
N SER A 118 9.83 -48.84 10.88
CA SER A 118 11.09 -48.35 11.47
C SER A 118 11.26 -46.82 11.41
N THR A 119 11.73 -46.30 12.54
CA THR A 119 11.92 -44.91 12.97
C THR A 119 13.19 -44.26 12.39
N CYS A 120 13.17 -42.94 12.11
CA CYS A 120 14.10 -41.93 12.67
C CYS A 120 14.15 -40.59 11.90
N ARG A 121 13.72 -39.52 12.59
CA ARG A 121 14.44 -38.25 12.86
C ARG A 121 15.47 -37.74 11.81
N GLY A 122 15.19 -36.57 11.24
CA GLY A 122 16.16 -35.73 10.52
C GLY A 122 15.68 -34.29 10.31
N LEU A 123 16.10 -33.37 11.19
CA LEU A 123 16.02 -31.92 11.05
C LEU A 123 17.23 -31.38 10.25
N LYS A 124 17.03 -30.22 9.60
CA LYS A 124 17.97 -29.40 8.77
C LYS A 124 18.09 -29.89 7.32
N GLY A 125 17.91 -29.07 6.29
CA GLY A 125 17.77 -27.63 6.17
C GLY A 125 18.05 -27.29 4.70
N GLN A 126 17.64 -26.09 4.26
CA GLN A 126 17.79 -25.54 2.90
C GLN A 126 16.65 -25.85 1.92
N THR A 127 15.44 -25.41 2.26
CA THR A 127 14.55 -24.86 1.23
C THR A 127 15.10 -23.49 0.85
N GLY A 128 15.80 -23.41 -0.28
CA GLY A 128 16.24 -22.16 -0.88
C GLY A 128 15.05 -21.28 -1.19
N TYR A 129 14.81 -20.27 -0.35
CA TYR A 129 13.95 -19.16 -0.69
C TYR A 129 14.65 -18.35 -1.79
N PRO A 130 14.02 -18.09 -2.95
CA PRO A 130 14.53 -17.10 -3.88
C PRO A 130 14.56 -15.76 -3.15
N VAL A 131 15.75 -15.18 -3.06
CA VAL A 131 16.04 -13.97 -2.30
C VAL A 131 15.17 -12.79 -2.78
N PRO A 132 14.61 -11.94 -1.88
CA PRO A 132 13.74 -10.79 -2.21
C PRO A 132 14.38 -9.60 -2.96
N LEU A 133 15.61 -9.71 -3.48
CA LEU A 133 16.43 -8.59 -3.99
C LEU A 133 15.73 -7.67 -5.02
N GLN A 134 14.82 -8.22 -5.83
CA GLN A 134 14.08 -7.44 -6.84
C GLN A 134 13.01 -6.50 -6.22
N MET A 135 12.37 -6.93 -5.13
CA MET A 135 11.37 -6.12 -4.40
C MET A 135 12.04 -4.91 -3.75
N ASP A 136 13.20 -5.14 -3.13
CA ASP A 136 13.97 -4.09 -2.45
C ASP A 136 14.47 -3.03 -3.43
N ALA A 137 14.86 -3.41 -4.65
CA ALA A 137 15.37 -2.48 -5.65
C ALA A 137 14.31 -1.51 -6.19
N ASN A 138 13.14 -2.03 -6.59
CA ASN A 138 12.04 -1.20 -7.12
C ASN A 138 11.48 -0.25 -6.05
N LEU A 139 11.41 -0.73 -4.82
CA LEU A 139 10.95 0.04 -3.68
C LEU A 139 11.94 1.14 -3.29
N ARG A 140 13.24 0.81 -3.25
CA ARG A 140 14.32 1.77 -3.00
C ARG A 140 14.35 2.86 -4.07
N LEU A 141 14.12 2.50 -5.33
CA LEU A 141 14.02 3.47 -6.43
C LEU A 141 12.87 4.45 -6.20
N HIS A 142 11.67 3.96 -5.85
CA HIS A 142 10.52 4.82 -5.62
C HIS A 142 10.71 5.75 -4.41
N LEU A 143 11.32 5.24 -3.33
CA LEU A 143 11.63 6.07 -2.16
C LEU A 143 12.63 7.18 -2.51
N ALA A 144 13.69 6.87 -3.27
CA ALA A 144 14.66 7.87 -3.71
C ALA A 144 14.02 8.95 -4.60
N GLU A 145 13.14 8.57 -5.52
CA GLU A 145 12.39 9.50 -6.37
C GLU A 145 11.51 10.45 -5.53
N ARG A 146 10.84 9.94 -4.50
CA ARG A 146 10.03 10.75 -3.59
C ARG A 146 10.87 11.68 -2.74
N GLU A 147 12.01 11.22 -2.25
CA GLU A 147 12.96 12.03 -1.48
C GLU A 147 13.52 13.17 -2.33
N GLN A 148 13.84 12.90 -3.59
CA GLN A 148 14.27 13.94 -4.53
C GLN A 148 13.18 14.99 -4.77
N ALA A 149 11.93 14.56 -4.97
CA ALA A 149 10.79 15.49 -5.13
C ALA A 149 10.56 16.34 -3.86
N LEU A 150 10.79 15.76 -2.68
CA LEU A 150 10.71 16.48 -1.41
C LEU A 150 11.77 17.59 -1.35
N LEU A 151 13.03 17.27 -1.68
CA LEU A 151 14.12 18.26 -1.70
C LEU A 151 13.83 19.39 -2.70
N ALA A 152 13.42 19.06 -3.93
CA ALA A 152 13.09 20.06 -4.94
C ALA A 152 11.93 20.99 -4.50
N SER A 153 10.92 20.43 -3.82
CA SER A 153 9.84 21.21 -3.24
C SER A 153 10.35 22.16 -2.13
N GLN A 154 11.23 21.68 -1.25
CA GLN A 154 11.83 22.49 -0.19
C GLN A 154 12.68 23.64 -0.76
N GLU A 155 13.48 23.40 -1.80
CA GLU A 155 14.23 24.45 -2.51
C GLU A 155 13.29 25.51 -3.10
N THR A 156 12.21 25.07 -3.75
CA THR A 156 11.18 25.97 -4.31
C THR A 156 10.56 26.83 -3.22
N ILE A 157 10.21 26.24 -2.07
CA ILE A 157 9.67 26.96 -0.92
C ILE A 157 10.67 28.02 -0.43
N GLN A 158 11.95 27.71 -0.31
CA GLN A 158 12.98 28.68 0.10
C GLN A 158 13.05 29.87 -0.87
N ILE A 159 13.02 29.61 -2.18
CA ILE A 159 13.01 30.65 -3.20
C ILE A 159 11.76 31.54 -3.05
N LEU A 160 10.59 30.93 -2.87
CA LEU A 160 9.35 31.66 -2.66
C LEU A 160 9.40 32.50 -1.37
N GLN A 161 9.95 31.97 -0.28
CA GLN A 161 10.13 32.73 0.96
C GLN A 161 11.03 33.95 0.78
N MET A 162 12.15 33.80 0.06
CA MET A 162 13.03 34.93 -0.27
C MET A 162 12.30 35.98 -1.12
N LYS A 163 11.50 35.55 -2.11
CA LYS A 163 10.68 36.45 -2.93
C LYS A 163 9.65 37.20 -2.10
N ILE A 164 8.95 36.53 -1.20
CA ILE A 164 7.96 37.16 -0.29
C ILE A 164 8.65 38.26 0.54
N ARG A 165 9.75 37.93 1.22
CA ARG A 165 10.50 38.91 2.04
C ARG A 165 10.94 40.13 1.22
N ARG A 166 11.41 39.91 -0.02
CA ARG A 166 11.81 41.01 -0.91
C ARG A 166 10.62 41.90 -1.27
N LEU A 167 9.48 41.30 -1.60
CA LEU A 167 8.26 42.04 -1.92
C LEU A 167 7.74 42.83 -0.72
N GLU A 168 7.72 42.22 0.47
CA GLU A 168 7.35 42.89 1.72
C GLU A 168 8.23 44.11 2.00
N HIS A 169 9.54 43.98 1.82
CA HIS A 169 10.47 45.09 1.97
C HIS A 169 10.21 46.22 0.97
N LEU A 170 9.96 45.90 -0.30
CA LEU A 170 9.64 46.89 -1.33
C LEU A 170 8.31 47.61 -1.05
N LEU A 171 7.31 46.86 -0.59
CA LEU A 171 6.02 47.40 -0.18
C LEU A 171 6.20 48.36 1.02
N HIS A 172 6.99 47.97 2.01
CA HIS A 172 7.31 48.83 3.15
C HIS A 172 7.96 50.15 2.72
N LEU A 173 8.98 50.09 1.85
CA LEU A 173 9.62 51.30 1.32
C LEU A 173 8.64 52.20 0.55
N LYS A 174 7.75 51.60 -0.25
CA LYS A 174 6.70 52.35 -0.96
C LYS A 174 5.76 53.04 0.02
N ASN A 175 5.32 52.38 1.09
CA ASN A 175 4.46 52.98 2.12
C ASN A 175 5.15 54.16 2.81
N VAL A 176 6.40 54.00 3.24
CA VAL A 176 7.19 55.09 3.85
C VAL A 176 7.27 56.31 2.92
N ARG A 177 7.48 56.08 1.62
CA ARG A 177 7.54 57.15 0.63
C ARG A 177 6.18 57.81 0.41
N ILE A 178 5.10 57.03 0.37
CA ILE A 178 3.74 57.56 0.29
C ILE A 178 3.45 58.45 1.50
N ASP A 179 3.82 58.03 2.71
CA ASP A 179 3.57 58.81 3.93
C ASP A 179 4.37 60.13 3.95
N ASP A 180 5.64 60.11 3.54
CA ASP A 180 6.46 61.32 3.39
C ASP A 180 5.85 62.31 2.39
N LEU A 181 5.44 61.82 1.21
CA LEU A 181 4.82 62.66 0.19
C LEU A 181 3.45 63.18 0.63
N SER A 182 2.65 62.36 1.31
CA SER A 182 1.34 62.74 1.83
C SER A 182 1.46 63.83 2.90
N ARG A 183 2.46 63.73 3.79
CA ARG A 183 2.77 64.78 4.77
C ARG A 183 3.17 66.09 4.09
N ARG A 184 4.04 66.03 3.06
CA ARG A 184 4.46 67.22 2.31
C ARG A 184 3.29 67.88 1.59
N LEU A 185 2.39 67.10 1.00
CA LEU A 185 1.17 67.61 0.36
C LEU A 185 0.27 68.33 1.38
N GLN A 186 0.01 67.72 2.54
CA GLN A 186 -0.78 68.35 3.61
C GLN A 186 -0.17 69.66 4.10
N GLN A 187 1.16 69.74 4.22
CA GLN A 187 1.88 70.95 4.61
C GLN A 187 1.90 72.03 3.52
N ALA A 188 1.79 71.64 2.24
CA ALA A 188 1.72 72.56 1.10
C ALA A 188 0.30 73.07 0.82
N ASP A 189 -0.73 72.44 1.41
CA ASP A 189 -2.15 72.82 1.26
C ASP A 189 -2.79 73.64 2.42
N PRO A 190 -2.09 74.52 3.19
CA PRO A 190 -2.71 75.25 4.29
C PRO A 190 -3.52 76.50 3.84
N LYS A 191 -3.72 76.73 2.53
CA LYS A 191 -4.32 77.97 1.99
C LYS A 191 -5.48 77.77 0.99
N ARG A 192 -6.38 76.84 1.28
CA ARG A 192 -7.73 76.81 0.66
C ARG A 192 -8.81 76.73 1.75
N LYS A 193 -8.90 77.78 2.55
CA LYS A 193 -10.11 78.19 3.26
C LYS A 193 -10.26 79.69 3.09
#